data_AF-A0A0Q6W4N7-F1
#
_entry.id   AF-A0A0Q6W4N7-F1
#
_cell.length_a   1.000
_cell.length_b   1.000
_cell.length_c   1.000
_cell.angle_alpha   90.00
_cell.angle_beta   90.00
_cell.angle_gamma   90.00
#
_symmetry.space_group_name_H-M   'P 1'
#
loop_
_entity.id
_entity.type
_entity.pdbx_description
1 polymer ?
#
loop_
_entity_poly.entity_id
_entity_poly.type
_entity_poly.pdbx_seq_one_letter_code
_entity_poly.pdbx_strand_id
1 'polypeptide(L)'
;MLSHHWQFHEPEFLMSTDLRGGDATAPEGYRMQTDKVGEVAFARLIAGSGEIAAGGQVAIEGPFATFDQIVTAEAHRRKGLGRRVMTILSSIALDLEARQGVLVATESGAALYKAMGWSLVSPVTAASYPTAQAG
;
A
#
# COMPACT_ATOMS: atom_id res chain seq x y z
N MET A 1 -10.95 13.00 -25.92
CA MET A 1 -10.20 11.74 -26.08
C MET A 1 -8.71 12.05 -25.98
N LEU A 2 -7.92 11.17 -25.35
CA LEU A 2 -6.46 11.29 -25.34
C LEU A 2 -5.90 11.07 -26.75
N SER A 3 -4.82 11.77 -27.11
CA SER A 3 -4.17 11.60 -28.42
C SER A 3 -3.42 10.27 -28.52
N HIS A 4 -3.09 9.82 -29.75
CA HIS A 4 -2.40 8.55 -30.01
C HIS A 4 -0.97 8.46 -29.44
N HIS A 5 -0.41 9.57 -28.96
CA HIS A 5 0.90 9.61 -28.31
C HIS A 5 0.86 9.15 -26.85
N TRP A 6 -0.33 9.06 -26.25
CA TRP A 6 -0.49 8.47 -24.92
C TRP A 6 -0.34 6.95 -25.00
N GLN A 7 0.54 6.42 -24.17
CA GLN A 7 0.71 4.98 -23.97
C GLN A 7 -0.10 4.57 -22.74
N PHE A 8 -1.02 3.63 -22.92
CA PHE A 8 -1.79 3.03 -21.82
C PHE A 8 -1.06 1.81 -21.26
N HIS A 9 -1.11 1.64 -19.96
CA HIS A 9 -0.52 0.50 -19.25
C HIS A 9 -1.60 -0.52 -18.91
N GLU A 10 -1.18 -1.70 -18.44
CA GLU A 10 -2.10 -2.74 -17.97
C GLU A 10 -3.09 -2.19 -16.93
N PRO A 11 -4.35 -2.64 -16.93
CA PRO A 11 -5.33 -2.22 -15.95
C PRO A 11 -4.91 -2.55 -14.52
N GLU A 12 -5.16 -1.61 -13.62
CA GLU A 12 -5.06 -1.75 -12.18
C GLU A 12 -6.44 -1.53 -11.55
N PHE A 13 -6.52 -1.70 -10.24
CA PHE A 13 -7.79 -1.75 -9.53
C PHE A 13 -7.77 -0.75 -8.37
N LEU A 14 -8.55 0.32 -8.50
CA LEU A 14 -8.84 1.23 -7.39
C LEU A 14 -9.73 0.49 -6.39
N MET A 15 -9.28 0.42 -5.14
CA MET A 15 -9.97 -0.29 -4.08
C MET A 15 -10.12 0.58 -2.83
N SER A 16 -11.17 0.34 -2.06
CA SER A 16 -11.41 1.03 -0.80
C SER A 16 -11.90 0.10 0.31
N THR A 17 -11.79 0.58 1.55
CA THR A 17 -12.37 -0.06 2.74
C THR A 17 -12.69 0.98 3.81
N ASP A 18 -13.68 0.70 4.65
CA ASP A 18 -13.71 1.26 6.00
C ASP A 18 -12.47 0.77 6.74
N LEU A 19 -11.68 1.68 7.29
CA LEU A 19 -10.50 1.31 8.07
C LEU A 19 -10.92 0.60 9.35
N ARG A 20 -10.17 -0.45 9.68
CA ARG A 20 -10.29 -1.16 10.95
C ARG A 20 -8.92 -1.26 11.57
N GLY A 21 -8.83 -0.86 12.84
CA GLY A 21 -7.63 -1.03 13.63
C GLY A 21 -7.43 -2.51 13.94
N GLY A 22 -6.22 -2.86 14.34
CA GLY A 22 -5.93 -4.20 14.78
C GLY A 22 -4.58 -4.23 15.48
N ASP A 23 -4.44 -5.18 16.39
CA ASP A 23 -3.13 -5.43 16.99
C ASP A 23 -2.30 -6.28 16.01
N ALA A 24 -1.23 -5.69 15.49
CA ALA A 24 -0.30 -6.34 14.59
C ALA A 24 1.12 -6.22 15.13
N THR A 25 1.42 -7.05 16.13
CA THR A 25 2.79 -7.21 16.63
C THR A 25 3.71 -7.79 15.55
N ALA A 26 5.01 -7.46 15.66
CA ALA A 26 6.03 -8.09 14.82
C ALA A 26 6.12 -9.60 15.15
N PRO A 27 6.14 -10.50 14.15
CA PRO A 27 6.41 -11.90 14.40
C PRO A 27 7.83 -12.09 14.94
N GLU A 28 8.07 -13.25 15.57
CA GLU A 28 9.41 -13.66 15.97
C GLU A 28 10.40 -13.59 14.79
N GLY A 29 11.61 -13.10 15.07
CA GLY A 29 12.64 -12.87 14.06
C GLY A 29 12.48 -11.58 13.25
N TYR A 30 11.47 -10.77 13.57
CA TYR A 30 11.24 -9.46 12.95
C TYR A 30 11.08 -8.35 13.99
N ARG A 31 11.46 -7.14 13.60
CA ARG A 31 11.20 -5.91 14.35
C ARG A 31 10.32 -4.99 13.52
N MET A 32 9.24 -4.49 14.12
CA MET A 32 8.43 -3.43 13.52
C MET A 32 9.11 -2.08 13.75
N GLN A 33 9.16 -1.26 12.72
CA GLN A 33 9.56 0.14 12.78
C GLN A 33 8.51 0.99 12.08
N THR A 34 8.13 2.09 12.72
CA THR A 34 7.21 3.08 12.15
C THR A 34 7.87 4.44 12.19
N ASP A 35 7.60 5.27 11.19
CA ASP A 35 8.11 6.63 11.08
C ASP A 35 7.02 7.51 10.46
N LYS A 36 7.07 8.83 10.67
CA LYS A 36 6.15 9.80 10.07
C LYS A 36 6.92 11.02 9.56
N VAL A 37 6.60 11.46 8.34
CA VAL A 37 7.14 12.67 7.71
C VAL A 37 5.99 13.46 7.11
N GLY A 38 5.68 14.63 7.67
CA GLY A 38 4.48 15.38 7.28
C GLY A 38 3.23 14.51 7.48
N GLU A 39 2.37 14.43 6.47
CA GLU A 39 1.14 13.60 6.49
C GLU A 39 1.33 12.17 5.97
N VAL A 40 2.58 11.72 5.84
CA VAL A 40 2.89 10.35 5.40
C VAL A 40 3.48 9.56 6.54
N ALA A 41 2.86 8.42 6.86
CA ALA A 41 3.37 7.44 7.80
C ALA A 41 3.93 6.22 7.05
N PHE A 42 4.97 5.63 7.63
CA PHE A 42 5.69 4.48 7.09
C PHE A 42 5.67 3.34 8.12
N ALA A 43 5.58 2.11 7.64
CA ALA A 43 5.73 0.92 8.47
C ALA A 43 6.67 -0.06 7.77
N ARG A 44 7.61 -0.62 8.53
CA ARG A 44 8.65 -1.54 8.06
C ARG A 44 8.82 -2.70 9.03
N LEU A 45 8.82 -3.91 8.51
CA LEU A 45 9.25 -5.12 9.22
C LEU A 45 10.67 -5.44 8.81
N ILE A 46 11.58 -5.38 9.77
CA ILE A 46 13.02 -5.60 9.59
C ILE A 46 13.35 -6.99 10.13
N ALA A 47 13.96 -7.85 9.32
CA ALA A 47 14.35 -9.19 9.74
C ALA A 47 15.58 -9.15 10.66
N GLY A 48 15.87 -10.25 11.36
CA GLY A 48 17.07 -10.37 12.20
C GLY A 48 18.40 -10.18 11.46
N SER A 49 18.41 -10.37 10.14
CA SER A 49 19.53 -10.05 9.23
C SER A 49 19.75 -8.53 9.03
N GLY A 50 18.79 -7.70 9.40
CA GLY A 50 18.79 -6.25 9.19
C GLY A 50 18.09 -5.79 7.90
N GLU A 51 17.70 -6.70 7.02
CA GLU A 51 17.00 -6.35 5.78
C GLU A 51 15.52 -5.99 6.00
N ILE A 52 14.96 -5.15 5.12
CA ILE A 52 13.52 -4.86 5.11
C ILE A 52 12.78 -6.04 4.48
N ALA A 53 12.10 -6.81 5.31
CA ALA A 53 11.33 -7.98 4.89
C ALA A 53 9.97 -7.61 4.29
N ALA A 54 9.33 -6.58 4.84
CA ALA A 54 8.13 -5.98 4.27
C ALA A 54 8.04 -4.51 4.68
N GLY A 55 7.37 -3.69 3.88
CA GLY A 55 7.11 -2.31 4.23
C GLY A 55 6.04 -1.68 3.37
N GLY A 56 5.73 -0.43 3.68
CA GLY A 56 4.77 0.38 2.95
C GLY A 56 4.54 1.72 3.60
N GLN A 57 3.69 2.52 2.97
CA GLN A 57 3.37 3.87 3.42
C GLN A 57 1.87 4.16 3.32
N VAL A 58 1.44 5.14 4.09
CA VAL A 58 0.08 5.69 4.03
C VAL A 58 0.14 7.21 4.12
N ALA A 59 -0.50 7.88 3.17
CA ALA A 59 -0.70 9.33 3.18
C ALA A 59 -2.11 9.63 3.70
N ILE A 60 -2.24 10.61 4.60
CA ILE A 60 -3.51 10.99 5.22
C ILE A 60 -3.97 12.34 4.67
N GLU A 61 -5.23 12.42 4.24
CA GLU A 61 -5.88 13.67 3.84
C GLU A 61 -7.35 13.66 4.29
N GLY A 62 -7.64 14.45 5.33
CA GLY A 62 -8.97 14.49 5.94
C GLY A 62 -9.43 13.09 6.37
N PRO A 63 -10.60 12.60 5.93
CA PRO A 63 -11.09 11.29 6.33
C PRO A 63 -10.45 10.13 5.53
N PHE A 64 -9.57 10.40 4.58
CA PHE A 64 -9.00 9.40 3.67
C PHE A 64 -7.54 9.07 3.99
N ALA A 65 -7.20 7.80 3.77
CA ALA A 65 -5.86 7.25 3.90
C ALA A 65 -5.48 6.50 2.62
N THR A 66 -4.50 7.02 1.89
CA THR A 66 -4.01 6.42 0.63
C THR A 66 -2.82 5.53 0.93
N PHE A 67 -2.99 4.21 0.76
CA PHE A 67 -1.93 3.22 0.96
C PHE A 67 -1.13 3.05 -0.31
N ASP A 68 0.19 2.99 -0.18
CA ASP A 68 1.08 2.88 -1.31
C ASP A 68 2.34 2.08 -0.97
N GLN A 69 3.02 1.57 -2.01
CA GLN A 69 4.27 0.82 -1.94
C GLN A 69 4.28 -0.31 -0.90
N ILE A 70 3.16 -1.01 -0.76
CA ILE A 70 3.06 -2.20 0.09
C ILE A 70 3.83 -3.36 -0.56
N VAL A 71 5.03 -3.64 -0.07
CA VAL A 71 5.93 -4.63 -0.65
C VAL A 71 6.38 -5.63 0.41
N THR A 72 6.46 -6.90 0.03
CA THR A 72 7.13 -7.94 0.82
C THR A 72 8.26 -8.52 -0.03
N ALA A 73 9.48 -8.47 0.50
CA ALA A 73 10.67 -9.01 -0.13
C ALA A 73 10.50 -10.50 -0.40
N GLU A 74 11.04 -10.98 -1.52
CA GLU A 74 10.77 -12.32 -2.05
C GLU A 74 11.05 -13.44 -1.03
N ALA A 75 12.20 -13.37 -0.35
CA ALA A 75 12.61 -14.33 0.69
C ALA A 75 11.68 -14.36 1.93
N HIS A 76 10.78 -13.40 2.07
CA HIS A 76 9.86 -13.28 3.20
C HIS A 76 8.38 -13.30 2.80
N ARG A 77 8.07 -13.60 1.54
CA ARG A 77 6.68 -13.77 1.08
C ARG A 77 6.00 -14.95 1.79
N ARG A 78 4.66 -14.95 1.77
CA ARG A 78 3.78 -15.98 2.37
C ARG A 78 3.90 -16.15 3.89
N LYS A 79 4.57 -15.23 4.59
CA LYS A 79 4.67 -15.19 6.07
C LYS A 79 3.68 -14.21 6.72
N GLY A 80 2.73 -13.67 5.95
CA GLY A 80 1.73 -12.71 6.44
C GLY A 80 2.26 -11.30 6.75
N LEU A 81 3.49 -10.97 6.35
CA LEU A 81 4.14 -9.70 6.71
C LEU A 81 3.44 -8.48 6.09
N GLY A 82 3.08 -8.54 4.81
CA GLY A 82 2.33 -7.47 4.15
C GLY A 82 0.99 -7.15 4.82
N ARG A 83 0.27 -8.17 5.30
CA ARG A 83 -0.98 -7.97 6.07
C ARG A 83 -0.73 -7.24 7.39
N ARG A 84 0.39 -7.51 8.06
CA ARG A 84 0.77 -6.81 9.30
C ARG A 84 1.14 -5.35 9.03
N VAL A 85 1.90 -5.08 7.96
CA VAL A 85 2.17 -3.71 7.49
C VAL A 85 0.87 -2.95 7.25
N MET A 86 -0.07 -3.53 6.50
CA MET A 86 -1.39 -2.93 6.26
C MET A 86 -2.15 -2.65 7.56
N THR A 87 -2.12 -3.57 8.53
CA THR A 87 -2.84 -3.42 9.80
C THR A 87 -2.24 -2.30 10.66
N ILE A 88 -0.91 -2.19 10.71
CA ILE A 88 -0.23 -1.09 11.41
C ILE A 88 -0.50 0.24 10.74
N LEU A 89 -0.37 0.34 9.41
CA LEU A 89 -0.67 1.57 8.68
C LEU A 89 -2.14 1.98 8.84
N SER A 90 -3.07 1.02 8.88
CA SER A 90 -4.50 1.29 9.15
C SER A 90 -4.71 1.84 10.56
N SER A 91 -3.99 1.32 11.56
CA SER A 91 -4.09 1.80 12.93
C SER A 91 -3.54 3.22 13.06
N ILE A 92 -2.38 3.50 12.45
CA ILE A 92 -1.81 4.86 12.39
C ILE A 92 -2.77 5.84 11.69
N ALA A 93 -3.37 5.43 10.57
CA ALA A 93 -4.33 6.26 9.85
C ALA A 93 -5.58 6.55 10.69
N LEU A 94 -6.09 5.57 11.45
CA LEU A 94 -7.22 5.76 12.37
C LEU A 94 -6.91 6.71 13.53
N ASP A 95 -5.68 6.65 14.07
CA ASP A 95 -5.18 7.56 15.09
C ASP A 95 -5.04 9.00 14.57
N LEU A 96 -4.83 9.15 13.26
CA LEU A 96 -4.83 10.42 12.53
C LEU A 96 -6.21 10.78 11.95
N GLU A 97 -7.27 10.21 12.53
CA GLU A 97 -8.68 10.49 12.22
C GLU A 97 -9.17 10.09 10.82
N ALA A 98 -8.32 9.48 9.99
CA ALA A 98 -8.78 8.87 8.74
C ALA A 98 -9.70 7.68 9.02
N ARG A 99 -10.72 7.50 8.18
CA ARG A 99 -11.73 6.43 8.32
C ARG A 99 -11.86 5.59 7.05
N GLN A 100 -11.48 6.12 5.90
CA GLN A 100 -11.60 5.47 4.60
C GLN A 100 -10.21 5.17 4.03
N GLY A 101 -9.90 3.90 3.80
CA GLY A 101 -8.69 3.46 3.13
C GLY A 101 -8.90 3.42 1.62
N VAL A 102 -7.91 3.87 0.86
CA VAL A 102 -7.89 3.83 -0.60
C VAL A 102 -6.53 3.35 -1.09
N LEU A 103 -6.51 2.55 -2.16
CA LEU A 103 -5.28 2.15 -2.84
C LEU A 103 -5.56 1.79 -4.30
N VAL A 104 -4.50 1.74 -5.10
CA VAL A 104 -4.53 1.10 -6.42
C VAL A 104 -3.71 -0.19 -6.34
N ALA A 105 -4.29 -1.29 -6.81
CA ALA A 105 -3.68 -2.60 -6.78
C ALA A 105 -3.46 -3.14 -8.19
N THR A 106 -2.35 -3.84 -8.38
CA THR A 106 -2.20 -4.77 -9.52
C THR A 106 -3.25 -5.88 -9.42
N GLU A 107 -3.46 -6.63 -10.51
CA GLU A 107 -4.40 -7.76 -10.51
C GLU A 107 -4.11 -8.77 -9.40
N SER A 108 -2.84 -9.14 -9.22
CA SER A 108 -2.41 -10.05 -8.15
C SER A 108 -2.62 -9.45 -6.75
N GLY A 109 -2.43 -8.13 -6.60
CA GLY A 109 -2.71 -7.41 -5.35
C GLY A 109 -4.20 -7.36 -5.02
N ALA A 110 -5.06 -7.17 -6.03
CA ALA A 110 -6.51 -7.02 -5.82
C ALA A 110 -7.14 -8.24 -5.14
N ALA A 111 -6.69 -9.46 -5.49
CA ALA A 111 -7.13 -10.68 -4.83
C ALA A 111 -6.76 -10.71 -3.33
N LEU A 112 -5.55 -10.26 -2.99
CA LEU A 112 -5.10 -10.13 -1.59
C LEU A 112 -5.95 -9.12 -0.83
N TYR A 113 -6.19 -7.94 -1.40
CA TYR A 113 -6.96 -6.88 -0.74
C TYR A 113 -8.43 -7.28 -0.55
N LYS A 114 -9.05 -7.97 -1.52
CA LYS A 114 -10.40 -8.54 -1.36
C LYS A 114 -10.48 -9.48 -0.14
N ALA A 115 -9.48 -10.34 0.04
CA ALA A 115 -9.42 -11.23 1.21
C ALA A 115 -9.23 -10.49 2.54
N MET A 116 -8.80 -9.23 2.52
CA MET A 116 -8.70 -8.34 3.68
C MET A 116 -9.93 -7.44 3.88
N GLY A 117 -10.99 -7.63 3.08
CA GLY A 117 -12.24 -6.87 3.19
C GLY A 117 -12.31 -5.62 2.32
N TRP A 118 -11.32 -5.39 1.45
CA TRP A 118 -11.35 -4.27 0.52
C TRP A 118 -12.29 -4.57 -0.64
N SER A 119 -12.99 -3.52 -1.08
CA SER A 119 -13.93 -3.58 -2.20
C SER A 119 -13.33 -2.92 -3.44
N LEU A 120 -13.64 -3.47 -4.62
CA LEU A 120 -13.32 -2.82 -5.90
C LEU A 120 -14.20 -1.58 -6.05
N VAL A 121 -13.59 -0.43 -6.34
CA VAL A 121 -14.29 0.81 -6.69
C VAL A 121 -14.40 0.93 -8.21
N SER A 122 -13.27 0.81 -8.91
CA SER A 122 -13.20 0.90 -10.37
C SER A 122 -11.90 0.28 -10.89
N PRO A 123 -11.89 -0.30 -12.10
CA PRO A 123 -10.67 -0.41 -12.88
C PRO A 123 -10.08 0.98 -13.14
N VAL A 124 -8.76 1.09 -13.14
CA VAL A 124 -8.00 2.27 -13.53
C VAL A 124 -6.88 1.86 -14.48
N THR A 125 -6.38 2.76 -15.31
CA THR A 125 -5.19 2.50 -16.13
C THR A 125 -4.28 3.72 -16.04
N ALA A 126 -3.00 3.48 -15.83
CA ALA A 126 -2.02 4.54 -16.00
C ALA A 126 -1.89 4.87 -17.49
N ALA A 127 -1.74 6.16 -17.79
CA ALA A 127 -1.38 6.62 -19.12
C ALA A 127 -0.14 7.50 -19.02
N SER A 128 0.87 7.22 -19.84
CA SER A 128 2.09 8.03 -19.92
C SER A 128 2.20 8.69 -21.28
N TYR A 129 2.61 9.96 -21.27
CA TYR A 129 2.98 10.67 -22.49
C TYR A 129 4.51 10.64 -22.61
N PRO A 130 5.09 9.95 -23.61
CA PRO A 130 6.53 9.93 -23.79
C PRO A 130 7.02 11.33 -24.15
N THR A 131 7.68 12.01 -23.23
CA THR A 131 8.52 13.16 -23.58
C THR A 131 9.80 12.61 -24.20
N ALA A 132 10.22 13.11 -25.37
CA ALA A 132 11.53 12.75 -25.92
C ALA A 132 12.59 12.99 -24.83
N GLN A 133 13.36 11.95 -24.48
CA GLN A 133 14.47 12.13 -23.53
C GLN A 133 15.42 13.16 -24.14
N ALA A 134 15.64 14.27 -23.44
CA ALA A 134 16.76 15.14 -23.73
C ALA A 134 18.03 14.33 -23.49
N GLY A 135 18.77 14.06 -24.56
CA GLY A 135 20.05 13.35 -24.51
C GLY A 135 21.17 14.16 -23.88
#